data_AF-A0A8S3S8R7-F1
#
_entry.id   AF-A0A8S3S8R7-F1
#
_cell.length_a   1.000
_cell.length_b   1.000
_cell.length_c   1.000
_cell.angle_alpha   90.00
_cell.angle_beta   90.00
_cell.angle_gamma   90.00
#
_symmetry.space_group_name_H-M   'P 1'
#
loop_
_entity.id
_entity.type
_entity.pdbx_description
1 polymer ?
#
loop_
_entity_poly.entity_id
_entity_poly.type
_entity_poly.pdbx_seq_one_letter_code
_entity_poly.pdbx_strand_id
1 'polypeptide(L)'
;MTEAKLIKYLQIPRKPLTGTQHLAPIIISDSKGSYLRDQVVHSLDKNIHWQCKSGTTIQDQLKWLKTNINNKVKQVGDISVYIWSGTCNLTTRDKNGYISLRSTSDDTVQLILDKFHECIDIVKKYPHSKITILEIPPYSIIKYNQKIASKINNKKQNNHKDSNNNHTDLVSQSDIIDKYTEQETQLQQQIVKVNDGIKYLNSTLGTKSPLLLYPSTK
;
A
#
# COMPACT_ATOMS: atom_id res chain seq x y z
N MET A 1 3.35 -12.29 3.12
CA MET A 1 2.34 -13.13 3.79
C MET A 1 1.67 -13.99 2.73
N THR A 2 1.48 -15.30 2.94
CA THR A 2 0.72 -16.15 2.01
C THR A 2 -0.78 -16.02 2.30
N GLU A 3 -1.63 -16.27 1.31
CA GLU A 3 -3.10 -16.23 1.45
C GLU A 3 -3.59 -17.12 2.61
N ALA A 4 -3.07 -18.34 2.71
CA ALA A 4 -3.35 -19.25 3.83
C ALA A 4 -2.98 -18.67 5.20
N LYS A 5 -1.87 -17.92 5.31
CA LYS A 5 -1.46 -17.25 6.56
C LYS A 5 -2.38 -16.08 6.89
N LEU A 6 -2.84 -15.33 5.89
CA LEU A 6 -3.80 -14.23 6.08
C LEU A 6 -5.15 -14.77 6.57
N ILE A 7 -5.69 -15.79 5.91
CA ILE A 7 -6.96 -16.42 6.32
C ILE A 7 -6.87 -16.91 7.76
N LYS A 8 -5.79 -17.64 8.12
CA LYS A 8 -5.58 -18.12 9.48
C LYS A 8 -5.51 -16.96 10.50
N TYR A 9 -4.88 -15.84 10.14
CA TYR A 9 -4.81 -14.66 10.99
C TYR A 9 -6.17 -13.96 11.18
N LEU A 10 -7.00 -13.92 10.12
CA LEU A 10 -8.35 -13.36 10.16
C LEU A 10 -9.32 -14.23 10.97
N GLN A 11 -9.10 -15.55 11.03
CA GLN A 11 -9.91 -16.49 11.79
C GLN A 11 -9.61 -16.53 13.30
N ILE A 12 -8.56 -15.83 13.77
CA ILE A 12 -8.24 -15.77 15.20
C ILE A 12 -9.36 -15.00 15.92
N PRO A 13 -10.06 -15.61 16.90
CA PRO A 13 -11.07 -14.91 17.68
C PRO A 13 -10.47 -13.69 18.37
N ARG A 14 -10.90 -12.49 17.99
CA ARG A 14 -10.43 -11.26 18.61
C ARG A 14 -11.37 -10.90 19.75
N LYS A 15 -10.79 -10.48 20.88
CA LYS A 15 -11.56 -9.76 21.90
C LYS A 15 -12.29 -8.60 21.21
N PRO A 16 -13.53 -8.29 21.60
CA PRO A 16 -14.23 -7.13 21.05
C PRO A 16 -13.34 -5.89 21.20
N LEU A 17 -13.02 -5.27 20.07
CA LEU A 17 -12.14 -4.10 20.02
C LEU A 17 -12.79 -2.99 20.86
N THR A 18 -12.16 -2.53 21.93
CA THR A 18 -12.68 -1.44 22.75
C THR A 18 -12.23 -0.08 22.19
N GLY A 19 -13.10 0.93 22.23
CA GLY A 19 -12.73 2.34 22.03
C GLY A 19 -12.93 2.98 20.64
N THR A 20 -13.19 2.21 19.57
CA THR A 20 -13.45 2.76 18.22
C THR A 20 -14.72 2.21 17.56
N GLN A 21 -15.56 1.46 18.28
CA GLN A 21 -16.78 0.86 17.72
C GLN A 21 -17.83 1.88 17.26
N HIS A 22 -17.78 3.10 17.80
CA HIS A 22 -18.65 4.21 17.39
C HIS A 22 -18.15 4.94 16.14
N LEU A 23 -16.94 4.64 15.65
CA LEU A 23 -16.35 5.30 14.50
C LEU A 23 -16.51 4.43 13.25
N ALA A 24 -17.08 4.98 12.19
CA ALA A 24 -17.14 4.32 10.90
C ALA A 24 -15.75 4.30 10.24
N PRO A 25 -15.15 3.13 9.96
CA PRO A 25 -13.81 3.05 9.40
C PRO A 25 -13.81 3.38 7.90
N ILE A 26 -12.92 4.29 7.49
CA ILE A 26 -12.66 4.62 6.09
C ILE A 26 -11.21 4.25 5.78
N ILE A 27 -11.00 3.33 4.84
CA ILE A 27 -9.66 2.93 4.40
C ILE A 27 -9.38 3.56 3.03
N ILE A 28 -8.36 4.41 2.97
CA ILE A 28 -7.89 5.07 1.76
C ILE A 28 -6.55 4.42 1.36
N SER A 29 -6.50 3.76 0.22
CA SER A 29 -5.30 3.02 -0.20
C SER A 29 -5.17 2.89 -1.72
N ASP A 30 -4.07 2.29 -2.16
CA ASP A 30 -3.84 1.87 -3.52
C ASP A 30 -4.28 0.41 -3.75
N SER A 31 -3.63 -0.33 -4.64
CA SER A 31 -3.92 -1.74 -4.92
C SER A 31 -3.81 -2.65 -3.69
N LYS A 32 -3.03 -2.27 -2.67
CA LYS A 32 -2.89 -3.06 -1.43
C LYS A 32 -4.22 -3.14 -0.67
N GLY A 33 -4.91 -2.01 -0.52
CA GLY A 33 -6.21 -1.96 0.14
C GLY A 33 -7.27 -2.73 -0.65
N SER A 34 -7.25 -2.66 -1.99
CA SER A 34 -8.16 -3.47 -2.82
C SER A 34 -7.97 -4.96 -2.58
N TYR A 35 -6.72 -5.44 -2.58
CA TYR A 35 -6.42 -6.85 -2.31
C TYR A 35 -6.90 -7.26 -0.91
N LEU A 36 -6.68 -6.42 0.11
CA LEU A 36 -7.15 -6.72 1.46
C LEU A 36 -8.68 -6.74 1.55
N ARG A 37 -9.36 -5.76 0.94
CA ARG A 37 -10.82 -5.71 0.87
C ARG A 37 -11.37 -7.01 0.29
N ASP A 38 -10.84 -7.45 -0.85
CA ASP A 38 -11.34 -8.62 -1.55
C ASP A 38 -11.15 -9.91 -0.71
N GLN A 39 -10.16 -9.93 0.19
CA GLN A 39 -9.91 -11.03 1.12
C GLN A 39 -10.77 -10.94 2.41
N VAL A 40 -11.07 -9.73 2.88
CA VAL A 40 -11.76 -9.46 4.14
C VAL A 40 -13.28 -9.43 3.98
N VAL A 41 -13.81 -9.00 2.83
CA VAL A 41 -15.25 -8.94 2.55
C VAL A 41 -15.93 -10.31 2.68
N HIS A 42 -15.16 -11.40 2.51
CA HIS A 42 -15.66 -12.75 2.70
C HIS A 42 -15.71 -13.22 4.18
N SER A 43 -15.16 -12.46 5.14
CA SER A 43 -14.95 -12.94 6.51
C SER A 43 -15.22 -11.95 7.66
N LEU A 44 -15.03 -10.65 7.48
CA LEU A 44 -15.03 -9.67 8.58
C LEU A 44 -15.63 -8.32 8.15
N ASP A 45 -16.88 -8.13 8.57
CA ASP A 45 -17.62 -6.87 8.70
C ASP A 45 -17.93 -6.04 7.43
N LYS A 46 -19.23 -5.87 7.15
CA LYS A 46 -19.76 -5.14 5.98
C LYS A 46 -19.65 -3.60 6.11
N ASN A 47 -19.23 -3.10 7.27
CA ASN A 47 -19.32 -1.69 7.63
C ASN A 47 -18.05 -0.87 7.37
N ILE A 48 -17.07 -1.42 6.64
CA ILE A 48 -15.85 -0.70 6.27
C ILE A 48 -16.03 0.02 4.93
N HIS A 49 -15.76 1.33 4.91
CA HIS A 49 -15.75 2.12 3.69
C HIS A 49 -14.38 2.07 3.02
N TRP A 50 -14.29 1.30 1.93
CA TRP A 50 -13.06 1.13 1.16
C TRP A 50 -13.00 2.15 0.02
N GLN A 51 -11.99 3.01 0.06
CA GLN A 51 -11.59 3.86 -1.05
C GLN A 51 -10.22 3.39 -1.55
N CYS A 52 -10.21 2.48 -2.51
CA CYS A 52 -8.98 1.91 -3.05
C CYS A 52 -8.92 2.09 -4.55
N LYS A 53 -7.80 2.63 -5.06
CA LYS A 53 -7.57 2.79 -6.49
C LYS A 53 -6.13 2.44 -6.85
N SER A 54 -5.94 1.44 -7.70
CA SER A 54 -4.61 0.98 -8.12
C SER A 54 -3.80 2.11 -8.76
N GLY A 55 -2.52 2.21 -8.40
CA GLY A 55 -1.60 3.19 -8.98
C GLY A 55 -1.74 4.62 -8.44
N THR A 56 -2.65 4.89 -7.50
CA THR A 56 -2.77 6.24 -6.94
C THR A 56 -1.63 6.59 -6.01
N THR A 57 -1.18 7.83 -6.11
CA THR A 57 -0.25 8.46 -5.18
C THR A 57 -0.98 9.04 -3.96
N ILE A 58 -0.24 9.45 -2.94
CA ILE A 58 -0.82 10.19 -1.80
C ILE A 58 -1.47 11.52 -2.24
N GLN A 59 -0.99 12.14 -3.31
CA GLN A 59 -1.59 13.36 -3.86
C GLN A 59 -3.01 13.11 -4.39
N ASP A 60 -3.22 11.98 -5.08
CA ASP A 60 -4.54 11.59 -5.58
C ASP A 60 -5.51 11.30 -4.43
N GLN A 61 -5.01 10.66 -3.38
CA GLN A 61 -5.79 10.33 -2.19
C GLN A 61 -6.14 11.57 -1.36
N LEU A 62 -5.21 12.51 -1.23
CA LEU A 62 -5.45 13.82 -0.63
C LEU A 62 -6.53 14.57 -1.39
N LYS A 63 -6.49 14.56 -2.73
CA LYS A 63 -7.54 15.15 -3.58
C LYS A 63 -8.90 14.50 -3.28
N TRP A 64 -8.95 13.17 -3.20
CA TRP A 64 -10.18 12.48 -2.84
C TRP A 64 -10.67 12.88 -1.44
N LEU A 65 -9.78 12.97 -0.45
CA LEU A 65 -10.11 13.36 0.92
C LEU A 65 -10.72 14.77 0.95
N LYS A 66 -10.07 15.74 0.31
CA LYS A 66 -10.56 17.13 0.19
C LYS A 66 -11.98 17.19 -0.40
N THR A 67 -12.27 16.37 -1.41
CA THR A 67 -13.56 16.39 -2.09
C THR A 67 -14.67 15.64 -1.35
N ASN A 68 -14.36 14.53 -0.67
CA ASN A 68 -15.39 13.57 -0.24
C ASN A 68 -15.59 13.48 1.27
N ILE A 69 -14.62 13.89 2.09
CA ILE A 69 -14.64 13.60 3.53
C ILE A 69 -15.85 14.23 4.23
N ASN A 70 -16.22 15.45 3.85
CA ASN A 70 -17.37 16.15 4.44
C ASN A 70 -18.68 15.39 4.23
N ASN A 71 -18.91 14.90 3.00
CA ASN A 71 -20.09 14.13 2.68
C ASN A 71 -20.10 12.79 3.42
N LYS A 72 -18.92 12.18 3.63
CA LYS A 72 -18.80 10.95 4.41
C LYS A 72 -19.14 11.16 5.88
N VAL A 73 -18.58 12.18 6.52
CA VAL A 73 -18.91 12.52 7.92
C VAL A 73 -20.41 12.79 8.07
N LYS A 74 -21.04 13.52 7.14
CA LYS A 74 -22.50 13.74 7.16
C LYS A 74 -23.31 12.45 7.03
N GLN A 75 -22.81 11.47 6.29
CA GLN A 75 -23.51 10.20 6.02
C GLN A 75 -23.43 9.24 7.21
N VAL A 76 -22.26 9.14 7.86
CA VAL A 76 -21.98 8.08 8.85
C VAL A 76 -21.62 8.59 10.24
N GLY A 77 -21.60 9.91 10.44
CA GLY A 77 -21.19 10.54 11.69
C GLY A 77 -19.68 10.49 11.86
N ASP A 78 -19.24 10.04 13.03
CA ASP A 78 -17.84 10.03 13.40
C ASP A 78 -17.07 8.93 12.65
N ILE A 79 -15.86 9.26 12.18
CA ILE A 79 -15.09 8.38 11.30
C ILE A 79 -13.70 8.08 11.86
N SER A 80 -13.17 6.93 11.47
CA SER A 80 -11.76 6.60 11.66
C SER A 80 -11.11 6.39 10.29
N VAL A 81 -10.27 7.34 9.87
CA VAL A 81 -9.60 7.33 8.56
C VAL A 81 -8.26 6.62 8.67
N TYR A 82 -8.09 5.56 7.88
CA TYR A 82 -6.82 4.85 7.72
C TYR A 82 -6.24 5.15 6.35
N ILE A 83 -5.06 5.76 6.29
CA ILE A 83 -4.39 6.05 5.01
C ILE A 83 -3.23 5.09 4.83
N TRP A 84 -3.26 4.30 3.77
CA TRP A 84 -2.21 3.34 3.42
C TRP A 84 -1.67 3.60 2.02
N SER A 85 -0.62 4.42 1.95
CA SER A 85 -0.16 5.05 0.71
C SER A 85 1.35 5.25 0.66
N GLY A 86 1.84 5.76 -0.46
CA GLY A 86 3.24 6.16 -0.67
C GLY A 86 4.03 5.22 -1.59
N THR A 87 3.68 3.94 -1.71
CA THR A 87 4.41 3.01 -2.60
C THR A 87 4.42 3.48 -4.07
N CYS A 88 3.28 3.98 -4.56
CA CYS A 88 3.15 4.51 -5.93
C CYS A 88 3.79 5.89 -6.12
N ASN A 89 4.14 6.60 -5.04
CA ASN A 89 4.97 7.80 -5.12
C ASN A 89 6.43 7.42 -5.37
N LEU A 90 6.94 6.41 -4.66
CA LEU A 90 8.33 5.97 -4.76
C LEU A 90 8.63 5.23 -6.06
N THR A 91 7.62 4.62 -6.68
CA THR A 91 7.82 3.79 -7.88
C THR A 91 7.08 4.33 -9.10
N THR A 92 7.57 3.98 -10.28
CA THR A 92 6.89 4.19 -11.56
C THR A 92 6.76 2.85 -12.29
N ARG A 93 5.81 2.75 -13.21
CA ARG A 93 5.56 1.55 -14.00
C ARG A 93 5.68 1.88 -15.48
N ASP A 94 6.47 1.08 -16.21
CA ASP A 94 6.64 1.24 -17.65
C ASP A 94 5.50 0.60 -18.45
N LYS A 95 5.55 0.77 -19.78
CA LYS A 95 4.57 0.19 -20.72
C LYS A 95 4.53 -1.34 -20.73
N ASN A 96 5.63 -1.99 -20.36
CA ASN A 96 5.75 -3.44 -20.29
C ASN A 96 5.28 -3.98 -18.92
N GLY A 97 4.92 -3.07 -18.02
CA GLY A 97 4.44 -3.36 -16.69
C GLY A 97 5.52 -3.60 -15.66
N TYR A 98 6.81 -3.45 -16.00
CA TYR A 98 7.90 -3.44 -15.03
C TYR A 98 7.84 -2.17 -14.20
N ILE A 99 8.35 -2.25 -12.98
CA ILE A 99 8.47 -1.09 -12.10
C ILE A 99 9.93 -0.69 -11.93
N SER A 100 10.14 0.58 -11.64
CA SER A 100 11.44 1.15 -11.28
C SER A 100 11.25 2.17 -10.17
N LEU A 101 12.34 2.53 -9.51
CA LEU A 101 12.36 3.66 -8.61
C LEU A 101 12.05 4.94 -9.42
N ARG A 102 11.19 5.81 -8.90
CA ARG A 102 10.80 7.05 -9.58
C ARG A 102 11.89 8.11 -9.47
N SER A 103 12.47 8.24 -8.29
CA SER A 103 13.49 9.23 -7.98
C SER A 103 14.32 8.75 -6.79
N THR A 104 15.61 9.07 -6.78
CA THR A 104 16.51 8.84 -5.66
C THR A 104 16.50 10.00 -4.66
N SER A 105 15.88 11.14 -5.01
CA SER A 105 15.85 12.33 -4.17
C SER A 105 14.98 12.15 -2.93
N ASP A 106 15.50 12.66 -1.80
CA ASP A 106 14.76 12.79 -0.54
C ASP A 106 13.56 13.74 -0.64
N ASP A 107 13.49 14.58 -1.68
CA ASP A 107 12.32 15.43 -1.96
C ASP A 107 11.04 14.59 -2.12
N THR A 108 11.16 13.36 -2.64
CA THR A 108 10.01 12.47 -2.78
C THR A 108 9.51 12.00 -1.41
N VAL A 109 10.42 11.73 -0.48
CA VAL A 109 10.10 11.36 0.90
C VAL A 109 9.42 12.54 1.60
N GLN A 110 10.01 13.74 1.52
CA GLN A 110 9.45 14.94 2.13
C GLN A 110 8.06 15.26 1.56
N LEU A 111 7.90 15.19 0.24
CA LEU A 111 6.61 15.35 -0.41
C LEU A 111 5.56 14.39 0.16
N ILE A 112 5.89 13.11 0.36
CA ILE A 112 4.95 12.14 0.93
C ILE A 112 4.52 12.56 2.34
N LEU A 113 5.48 12.95 3.18
CA LEU A 113 5.23 13.36 4.56
C LEU A 113 4.40 14.65 4.64
N ASP A 114 4.68 15.64 3.80
CA ASP A 114 3.91 16.88 3.70
C ASP A 114 2.46 16.59 3.33
N LYS A 115 2.22 15.67 2.39
CA LYS A 115 0.84 15.27 2.03
C LYS A 115 0.14 14.49 3.14
N PHE A 116 0.85 13.73 3.96
CA PHE A 116 0.27 13.14 5.16
C PHE A 116 -0.12 14.20 6.19
N HIS A 117 0.72 15.22 6.41
CA HIS A 117 0.36 16.37 7.24
C HIS A 117 -0.92 17.05 6.74
N GLU A 118 -1.03 17.33 5.43
CA GLU A 118 -2.25 17.90 4.86
C GLU A 118 -3.49 17.00 5.08
N CYS A 119 -3.34 15.67 5.00
CA CYS A 119 -4.43 14.74 5.30
C CYS A 119 -4.85 14.82 6.77
N ILE A 120 -3.89 14.90 7.69
CA ILE A 120 -4.14 15.05 9.12
C ILE A 120 -4.92 16.33 9.38
N ASP A 121 -4.49 17.46 8.80
CA ASP A 121 -5.12 18.76 8.99
C ASP A 121 -6.56 18.78 8.48
N ILE A 122 -6.87 18.01 7.43
CA ILE A 122 -8.26 17.85 6.95
C ILE A 122 -9.10 17.07 7.95
N VAL A 123 -8.62 15.93 8.46
CA VAL A 123 -9.41 15.08 9.36
C VAL A 123 -9.58 15.73 10.73
N LYS A 124 -8.58 16.48 11.23
CA LYS A 124 -8.65 17.21 12.51
C LYS A 124 -9.75 18.27 12.57
N LYS A 125 -10.32 18.68 11.43
CA LYS A 125 -11.48 19.59 11.38
C LYS A 125 -12.76 18.94 11.93
N TYR A 126 -12.76 17.63 12.12
CA TYR A 126 -13.91 16.85 12.61
C TYR A 126 -13.59 16.33 14.03
N PRO A 127 -14.15 16.95 15.10
CA PRO A 127 -13.68 16.78 16.49
C PRO A 127 -13.65 15.34 17.04
N HIS A 128 -14.57 14.49 16.57
CA HIS A 128 -14.68 13.11 17.02
C HIS A 128 -14.07 12.10 16.03
N SER A 129 -13.46 12.60 14.95
CA SER A 129 -12.81 11.76 13.95
C SER A 129 -11.37 11.45 14.31
N LYS A 130 -10.90 10.28 13.89
CA LYS A 130 -9.51 9.86 14.06
C LYS A 130 -8.86 9.63 12.70
N ILE A 131 -7.55 9.83 12.65
CA ILE A 131 -6.73 9.47 11.50
C ILE A 131 -5.57 8.60 11.96
N THR A 132 -5.25 7.58 11.18
CA THR A 132 -4.08 6.72 11.38
C THR A 132 -3.41 6.49 10.04
N ILE A 133 -2.09 6.72 9.98
CA ILE A 133 -1.31 6.46 8.77
C ILE A 133 -0.66 5.09 8.91
N LEU A 134 -0.88 4.23 7.93
CA LEU A 134 -0.34 2.88 7.91
C LEU A 134 1.02 2.87 7.20
N GLU A 135 2.00 2.19 7.82
CA GLU A 135 3.34 2.04 7.28
C GLU A 135 3.34 1.40 5.89
N ILE A 136 4.29 1.84 5.05
CA ILE A 136 4.54 1.21 3.76
C ILE A 136 5.14 -0.16 4.03
N PRO A 137 4.51 -1.25 3.55
CA PRO A 137 5.05 -2.59 3.75
C PRO A 137 6.36 -2.75 2.96
N PRO A 138 7.23 -3.69 3.36
CA PRO A 138 8.39 -4.06 2.57
C PRO A 138 7.98 -4.35 1.12
N TYR A 139 8.63 -3.67 0.17
CA TYR A 139 8.29 -3.71 -1.25
C TYR A 139 9.54 -3.92 -2.07
N SER A 140 9.51 -4.81 -3.06
CA SER A 140 10.70 -5.19 -3.83
C SER A 140 10.45 -5.05 -5.33
N ILE A 141 11.25 -4.20 -5.97
CA ILE A 141 11.30 -3.99 -7.41
C ILE A 141 11.76 -5.27 -8.09
N ILE A 142 12.84 -5.89 -7.58
CA ILE A 142 13.38 -7.13 -8.15
C ILE A 142 12.31 -8.22 -8.14
N LYS A 143 11.74 -8.54 -6.98
CA LYS A 143 10.74 -9.62 -6.87
C LYS A 143 9.49 -9.34 -7.71
N TYR A 144 9.08 -8.08 -7.83
CA TYR A 144 7.97 -7.71 -8.70
C TYR A 144 8.32 -7.95 -10.18
N ASN A 145 9.46 -7.44 -10.64
CA ASN A 145 9.89 -7.52 -12.03
C ASN A 145 10.18 -8.95 -12.48
N GLN A 146 10.74 -9.78 -11.60
CA GLN A 146 10.91 -11.22 -11.83
C GLN A 146 9.57 -11.92 -12.12
N LYS A 147 8.52 -11.59 -11.35
CA LYS A 147 7.16 -12.12 -11.60
C LYS A 147 6.58 -11.65 -12.93
N ILE A 148 6.84 -10.39 -13.32
CA ILE A 148 6.39 -9.86 -14.62
C ILE A 148 7.11 -10.57 -15.76
N ALA A 149 8.43 -10.74 -15.67
CA ALA A 149 9.21 -11.45 -16.68
C ALA A 149 8.76 -12.91 -16.85
N SER A 150 8.51 -13.64 -15.76
CA SER A 150 7.98 -15.00 -15.85
C SER A 150 6.61 -15.05 -16.55
N LYS A 151 5.73 -14.08 -16.28
CA LYS A 151 4.43 -13.99 -16.98
C LYS A 151 4.59 -13.73 -18.48
N ILE A 152 5.51 -12.83 -18.85
CA ILE A 152 5.79 -12.49 -20.26
C ILE A 152 6.40 -13.71 -20.97
N ASN A 153 7.38 -14.37 -20.36
CA ASN A 153 8.04 -15.55 -20.92
C ASN A 153 7.05 -16.71 -21.11
N ASN A 154 6.17 -16.98 -20.13
CA ASN A 154 5.13 -18.01 -20.27
C ASN A 154 4.15 -17.70 -21.41
N LYS A 155 3.78 -16.42 -21.60
CA LYS A 155 2.91 -16.01 -22.70
C LYS A 155 3.59 -16.21 -24.06
N LYS A 156 4.88 -15.87 -24.18
CA LYS A 156 5.67 -16.11 -25.40
C LYS A 156 5.79 -17.60 -25.72
N GLN A 157 6.10 -18.43 -24.72
CA GLN A 157 6.22 -19.88 -24.90
C GLN A 157 4.90 -20.55 -25.31
N ASN A 158 3.77 -20.13 -24.74
CA ASN A 158 2.46 -20.67 -25.11
C ASN A 158 2.06 -20.27 -26.54
N ASN A 159 2.43 -19.07 -27.00
CA ASN A 159 2.16 -18.63 -28.37
C ASN A 159 3.10 -19.26 -29.42
N HIS A 160 4.28 -19.74 -29.01
CA HIS A 160 5.25 -20.36 -29.92
C HIS A 160 5.02 -21.86 -30.16
N LYS A 161 4.15 -22.52 -29.38
CA LYS A 161 3.78 -23.92 -29.65
C LYS A 161 3.06 -24.11 -30.99
N ASP A 162 2.59 -23.02 -31.61
CA ASP A 162 1.91 -23.02 -32.91
C ASP A 162 2.77 -22.48 -34.07
N SER A 163 4.07 -22.21 -33.89
CA SER A 163 4.91 -21.65 -34.94
C SER A 163 6.36 -22.13 -34.84
N ASN A 164 6.72 -23.07 -35.72
CA ASN A 164 8.10 -23.53 -35.92
C ASN A 164 8.98 -22.38 -36.41
N ASN A 165 10.07 -22.14 -35.68
CA ASN A 165 11.14 -21.15 -35.91
C ASN A 165 10.80 -19.69 -35.59
N ASN A 166 11.23 -19.24 -34.42
CA ASN A 166 11.91 -17.95 -34.22
C ASN A 166 12.61 -17.92 -32.85
N HIS A 167 13.88 -17.51 -32.84
CA HIS A 167 14.69 -17.31 -31.63
C HIS A 167 14.06 -16.16 -30.81
N THR A 168 13.37 -16.47 -29.71
CA THR A 168 12.79 -15.44 -28.84
C THR A 168 13.70 -15.17 -27.67
N ASP A 169 14.22 -13.95 -27.57
CA ASP A 169 14.96 -13.51 -26.39
C ASP A 169 14.02 -13.45 -25.18
N LEU A 170 14.23 -14.40 -24.25
CA LEU A 170 13.60 -14.44 -22.95
C LEU A 170 14.38 -13.52 -22.01
N VAL A 171 13.66 -12.74 -21.20
CA VAL A 171 14.31 -11.94 -20.15
C VAL A 171 14.79 -12.89 -19.07
N SER A 172 16.09 -12.92 -18.80
CA SER A 172 16.66 -13.78 -17.76
C SER A 172 16.44 -13.18 -16.37
N GLN A 173 16.48 -14.03 -15.34
CA GLN A 173 16.31 -13.59 -13.96
C GLN A 173 17.54 -12.82 -13.46
N SER A 174 18.75 -13.15 -13.95
CA SER A 174 19.98 -12.44 -13.63
C SER A 174 19.96 -11.02 -14.16
N ASP A 175 19.49 -10.80 -15.40
CA ASP A 175 19.43 -9.45 -15.99
C ASP A 175 18.54 -8.51 -15.16
N ILE A 176 17.48 -9.04 -14.54
CA ILE A 176 16.60 -8.26 -13.66
C ILE A 176 17.31 -7.93 -12.35
N ILE A 177 18.03 -8.87 -11.76
CA ILE A 177 18.75 -8.62 -10.51
C ILE A 177 19.80 -7.54 -10.75
N ASP A 178 20.64 -7.70 -11.76
CA ASP A 178 21.74 -6.78 -12.06
C ASP A 178 21.20 -5.37 -12.37
N LYS A 179 20.14 -5.28 -13.16
CA LYS A 179 19.52 -4.00 -13.53
C LYS A 179 18.90 -3.23 -12.37
N TYR A 180 18.35 -3.92 -11.37
CA TYR A 180 17.51 -3.28 -10.34
C TYR A 180 18.09 -3.32 -8.93
N THR A 181 19.29 -3.89 -8.71
CA THR A 181 19.91 -4.00 -7.36
C THR A 181 20.14 -2.65 -6.68
N GLU A 182 20.67 -1.66 -7.40
CA GLU A 182 20.88 -0.33 -6.83
C GLU A 182 19.55 0.35 -6.46
N GLN A 183 18.57 0.29 -7.37
CA GLN A 183 17.24 0.85 -7.15
C GLN A 183 16.49 0.17 -5.99
N GLU A 184 16.66 -1.14 -5.83
CA GLU A 184 16.10 -1.89 -4.70
C GLU A 184 16.64 -1.34 -3.38
N THR A 185 17.96 -1.13 -3.30
CA THR A 185 18.62 -0.61 -2.08
C THR A 185 18.12 0.78 -1.74
N GLN A 186 18.05 1.68 -2.72
CA GLN A 186 17.55 3.04 -2.56
C GLN A 186 16.07 3.06 -2.18
N LEU A 187 15.25 2.19 -2.77
CA LEU A 187 13.84 2.04 -2.40
C LEU A 187 13.70 1.64 -0.94
N GLN A 188 14.46 0.65 -0.45
CA GLN A 188 14.37 0.24 0.96
C GLN A 188 14.73 1.39 1.90
N GLN A 189 15.77 2.17 1.57
CA GLN A 189 16.15 3.35 2.35
C GLN A 189 15.04 4.40 2.41
N GLN A 190 14.40 4.71 1.27
CA GLN A 190 13.29 5.65 1.22
C GLN A 190 12.06 5.15 1.98
N ILE A 191 11.74 3.85 1.89
CA ILE A 191 10.65 3.24 2.68
C ILE A 191 10.91 3.38 4.18
N VAL A 192 12.14 3.15 4.63
CA VAL A 192 12.53 3.34 6.04
C VAL A 192 12.31 4.79 6.46
N LYS A 193 12.82 5.77 5.69
CA LYS A 193 12.65 7.20 5.99
C LYS A 193 11.17 7.61 6.07
N VAL A 194 10.34 7.17 5.11
CA VAL A 194 8.90 7.44 5.13
C VAL A 194 8.25 6.80 6.36
N ASN A 195 8.58 5.55 6.67
CA ASN A 195 7.99 4.85 7.82
C ASN A 195 8.40 5.48 9.16
N ASP A 196 9.62 5.98 9.29
CA ASP A 196 10.05 6.70 10.49
C ASP A 196 9.30 8.03 10.64
N GLY A 197 9.07 8.75 9.54
CA GLY A 197 8.18 9.91 9.52
C GLY A 197 6.74 9.56 9.90
N ILE A 198 6.19 8.45 9.38
CA ILE A 198 4.85 7.96 9.75
C ILE A 198 4.76 7.65 11.25
N LYS A 199 5.77 7.00 11.84
CA LYS A 199 5.81 6.72 13.28
C LYS A 199 5.79 8.01 14.10
N TYR A 200 6.60 8.99 13.70
CA TYR A 200 6.59 10.31 14.33
C TYR A 200 5.19 10.94 14.25
N LEU A 201 4.59 11.01 13.06
CA LEU A 201 3.23 11.55 12.87
C LEU A 201 2.20 10.85 13.76
N ASN A 202 2.14 9.52 13.73
CA ASN A 202 1.20 8.76 14.55
C ASN A 202 1.41 8.99 16.05
N SER A 203 2.66 9.14 16.51
CA SER A 203 2.95 9.46 17.91
C SER A 203 2.38 10.81 18.33
N THR A 204 2.48 11.84 17.47
CA THR A 204 1.90 13.17 17.73
C THR A 204 0.37 13.17 17.74
N LEU A 205 -0.25 12.19 17.08
CA LEU A 205 -1.70 12.00 17.07
C LEU A 205 -2.22 11.23 18.30
N GLY A 206 -1.33 10.76 19.18
CA GLY A 206 -1.69 9.85 20.28
C GLY A 206 -2.17 8.48 19.78
N THR A 207 -1.99 8.19 18.49
CA THR A 207 -2.31 6.89 17.91
C THR A 207 -1.11 5.97 18.10
N LYS A 208 -1.28 4.86 18.82
CA LYS A 208 -0.25 3.81 18.84
C LYS A 208 -0.10 3.27 17.42
N SER A 209 1.13 3.22 16.90
CA SER A 209 1.39 2.65 15.58
C SER A 209 0.79 1.23 15.53
N PRO A 210 -0.12 0.91 14.60
CA PRO A 210 -0.79 -0.38 14.57
C PRO A 210 0.12 -1.55 14.15
N LEU A 211 1.44 -1.36 14.04
CA LEU A 211 2.39 -2.39 13.63
C LEU A 211 3.61 -2.51 14.57
N LEU A 212 3.43 -3.26 15.64
CA LEU A 212 4.41 -4.26 16.11
C LEU A 212 3.61 -5.51 16.53
N LEU A 213 3.15 -6.28 15.55
CA LEU A 213 2.72 -7.66 15.75
C LEU A 213 3.42 -8.56 14.71
N TYR A 214 4.75 -8.45 14.64
CA TYR A 214 5.52 -9.63 14.35
C TYR A 214 5.50 -10.47 15.63
N PRO A 215 5.09 -11.75 15.61
CA PRO A 215 5.43 -12.62 16.71
C PRO A 215 6.96 -12.62 16.79
N SER A 216 7.50 -12.13 17.91
CA SER A 216 8.86 -12.43 18.32
C SER A 216 8.97 -13.95 18.25
N THR A 217 9.72 -14.45 17.28
CA THR A 217 10.20 -15.82 17.31
C THR A 217 11.15 -15.90 18.50
N LYS A 218 10.62 -16.35 19.63
CA LYS A 218 11.40 -17.07 20.63
C LYS A 218 11.44 -18.54 20.23
#